data_AF-A0A2N2WTJ7-F1
#
_entry.id   AF-A0A2N2WTJ7-F1
#
_cell.length_a   1.000
_cell.length_b   1.000
_cell.length_c   1.000
_cell.angle_alpha   90.00
_cell.angle_beta   90.00
_cell.angle_gamma   90.00
#
_symmetry.space_group_name_H-M   'P 1'
#
loop_
_entity.id
_entity.type
_entity.pdbx_description
1 polymer ?
#
loop_
_entity_poly.entity_id
_entity_poly.type
_entity_poly.pdbx_seq_one_letter_code
_entity_poly.pdbx_strand_id
1 'polypeptide(L)'
;MSNLSQHIDSLIKKGGYKQSDIAKAIGAHRQLLSSVIMGKRELSMQMALKLESFFNLPEGKLIKMQVENSISRYKYNLKTDLVKELNKVNAFWSYANVSADNISDEELIEKTLIYLDMKDISKLFELYKRDYIRMVWRENMVIQGDYLFNLNVMIAMFYFDIKEPEQYLRSTEHKLINKKLRKA
;
A
#
# COMPACT_ATOMS: atom_id res chain seq x y z
N MET A 1 1.71 14.07 12.17
CA MET A 1 3.11 14.37 11.76
C MET A 1 3.67 13.13 11.07
N SER A 2 4.54 13.28 10.07
CA SER A 2 5.18 12.11 9.42
C SER A 2 6.14 11.40 10.36
N ASN A 3 6.45 10.12 10.11
CA ASN A 3 7.45 9.38 10.90
C ASN A 3 8.83 10.08 10.84
N LEU A 4 9.20 10.62 9.66
CA LEU A 4 10.41 11.44 9.50
C LEU A 4 10.40 12.68 10.42
N SER A 5 9.29 13.43 10.42
CA SER A 5 9.12 14.63 11.24
C SER A 5 9.30 14.32 12.74
N GLN A 6 8.66 13.24 13.21
CA GLN A 6 8.77 12.80 14.60
C GLN A 6 10.18 12.33 14.94
N HIS A 7 10.85 11.63 14.01
CA HIS A 7 12.22 11.18 14.20
C HIS A 7 13.20 12.34 14.35
N ILE A 8 13.15 13.32 13.44
CA ILE A 8 14.01 14.50 13.50
C ILE A 8 13.73 15.30 14.80
N ASP A 9 12.46 15.51 15.14
CA ASP A 9 12.09 16.22 16.39
C ASP A 9 12.62 15.49 17.64
N SER A 10 12.58 14.15 17.65
CA SER A 10 13.15 13.34 18.73
C SER A 10 14.66 13.48 18.83
N LEU A 11 15.39 13.49 17.70
CA LEU A 11 16.84 13.67 17.68
C LEU A 11 17.25 15.03 18.24
N ILE A 12 16.52 16.09 17.86
CA ILE A 12 16.73 17.46 18.35
C ILE A 12 16.56 17.50 19.88
N LYS A 13 15.46 16.95 20.38
CA LYS A 13 15.15 16.92 21.82
C LYS A 13 16.17 16.11 22.62
N LYS A 14 16.54 14.92 22.14
CA LYS A 14 17.52 14.04 22.81
C LYS A 14 18.92 14.64 22.86
N GLY A 15 19.32 15.37 21.82
CA GLY A 15 20.61 16.06 21.78
C GLY A 15 20.63 17.39 22.53
N GLY A 16 19.51 17.86 23.08
CA GLY A 16 19.43 19.16 23.76
C GLY A 16 19.63 20.36 22.84
N TYR A 17 19.49 20.19 21.52
CA TYR A 17 19.78 21.23 20.54
C TYR A 17 18.56 22.11 20.27
N LYS A 18 18.78 23.41 19.99
CA LYS A 18 17.75 24.24 19.35
C LYS A 18 17.85 24.10 17.84
N GLN A 19 16.71 24.18 17.14
CA GLN A 19 16.70 24.18 15.67
C GLN A 19 17.59 25.26 15.05
N SER A 20 17.72 26.42 15.70
CA SER A 20 18.62 27.50 15.26
C SER A 20 20.08 27.07 15.24
N ASP A 21 20.50 26.27 16.23
CA ASP A 21 21.90 25.91 16.43
C ASP A 21 22.30 24.85 15.41
N ILE A 22 21.40 23.91 15.16
CA ILE A 22 21.54 22.89 14.12
C ILE A 22 21.59 23.54 12.74
N ALA A 23 20.64 24.45 12.45
CA ALA A 23 20.60 25.16 11.17
C ALA A 23 21.92 25.92 10.89
N LYS A 24 22.50 26.56 11.92
CA LYS A 24 23.82 27.18 11.82
C LYS A 24 24.92 26.16 11.56
N ALA A 25 24.97 25.07 12.34
CA ALA A 25 26.00 24.04 12.22
C ALA A 25 26.03 23.37 10.85
N ILE A 26 24.86 23.16 10.24
CA ILE A 26 24.74 22.54 8.91
C ILE A 26 24.77 23.55 7.75
N GLY A 27 24.89 24.85 8.05
CA GLY A 27 24.84 25.91 7.04
C GLY A 27 23.52 25.90 6.25
N ALA A 28 22.38 25.82 6.93
CA ALA A 28 21.05 25.87 6.35
C ALA A 28 20.19 26.99 6.97
N HIS A 29 19.20 27.46 6.22
CA HIS A 29 18.27 28.45 6.74
C HIS A 29 17.31 27.81 7.76
N ARG A 30 17.16 28.41 8.94
CA ARG A 30 16.31 27.88 10.04
C ARG A 30 14.87 27.57 9.57
N GLN A 31 14.32 28.42 8.73
CA GLN A 31 12.94 28.27 8.24
C GLN A 31 12.79 27.04 7.33
N LEU A 32 13.84 26.66 6.59
CA LEU A 32 13.85 25.42 5.81
C LEU A 32 13.80 24.19 6.72
N LEU A 33 14.64 24.17 7.76
CA LEU A 33 14.65 23.10 8.75
C LEU A 33 13.30 22.97 9.47
N SER A 34 12.71 24.10 9.86
CA SER A 34 11.37 24.14 10.47
C SER A 34 10.29 23.61 9.52
N SER A 35 10.26 24.04 8.26
CA SER A 35 9.31 23.53 7.26
C SER A 35 9.43 22.03 7.04
N VAL A 36 10.65 21.48 7.03
CA VAL A 36 10.89 20.03 6.93
C VAL A 36 10.38 19.30 8.17
N ILE A 37 10.71 19.78 9.38
CA ILE A 37 10.25 19.17 10.64
C ILE A 37 8.73 19.20 10.73
N MET A 38 8.09 20.29 10.32
CA MET A 38 6.63 20.39 10.26
C MET A 38 5.99 19.54 9.15
N GLY A 39 6.78 18.90 8.28
CA GLY A 39 6.30 18.11 7.15
C GLY A 39 5.67 18.94 6.03
N LYS A 40 5.94 20.25 6.00
CA LYS A 40 5.47 21.19 4.96
C LYS A 40 6.36 21.17 3.72
N ARG A 41 7.57 20.64 3.82
CA ARG A 41 8.55 20.55 2.74
C ARG A 41 9.27 19.22 2.78
N GLU A 42 9.55 18.66 1.61
CA GLU A 42 10.39 17.48 1.48
C GLU A 42 11.86 17.82 1.79
N LEU A 43 12.52 16.86 2.44
CA LEU A 43 13.93 16.86 2.71
C LEU A 43 14.70 16.60 1.41
N SER A 44 15.59 17.53 1.03
CA SER A 44 16.52 17.31 -0.07
C SER A 44 17.65 16.38 0.34
N MET A 45 18.27 15.69 -0.63
CA MET A 45 19.42 14.82 -0.39
C MET A 45 20.56 15.55 0.32
N GLN A 46 20.91 16.76 -0.11
CA GLN A 46 21.95 17.56 0.53
C GLN A 46 21.63 17.88 1.99
N MET A 47 20.38 18.22 2.30
CA MET A 47 19.96 18.52 3.67
C MET A 47 19.93 17.25 4.54
N ALA A 48 19.55 16.11 3.96
CA ALA A 48 19.59 14.82 4.64
C ALA A 48 21.01 14.45 5.06
N LEU A 49 21.97 14.50 4.13
CA LEU A 49 23.38 14.17 4.41
C LEU A 49 23.98 15.08 5.49
N LYS A 50 23.65 16.37 5.43
CA LYS A 50 24.08 17.34 6.45
C LYS A 50 23.50 17.03 7.84
N LEU A 51 22.22 16.69 7.92
CA LEU A 51 21.58 16.30 9.18
C LEU A 51 22.11 14.96 9.69
N GLU A 52 22.33 13.99 8.80
CA GLU A 52 22.89 12.68 9.12
C GLU A 52 24.30 12.81 9.68
N SER A 53 25.15 13.63 9.07
CA SER A 53 26.47 13.96 9.61
C SER A 53 26.37 14.64 10.99
N PHE A 54 25.50 15.63 11.16
CA PHE A 54 25.32 16.32 12.43
C PHE A 54 24.87 15.39 13.57
N PHE A 55 23.95 14.48 13.30
CA PHE A 55 23.40 13.53 14.28
C PHE A 55 24.14 12.19 14.33
N ASN A 56 25.24 12.04 13.58
CA ASN A 56 26.01 10.80 13.45
C ASN A 56 25.12 9.59 13.07
N LEU A 57 24.27 9.78 12.05
CA LEU A 57 23.38 8.75 11.52
C LEU A 57 24.01 8.05 10.30
N PRO A 58 23.60 6.82 9.98
CA PRO A 58 23.92 6.18 8.71
C PRO A 58 23.45 7.01 7.52
N GLU A 59 24.29 7.06 6.48
CA GLU A 59 24.00 7.75 5.22
C GLU A 59 22.71 7.21 4.58
N GLY A 60 21.84 8.12 4.12
CA GLY A 60 20.61 7.81 3.41
C GLY A 60 19.44 7.39 4.29
N LYS A 61 19.62 7.28 5.61
CA LYS A 61 18.56 6.92 6.57
C LYS A 61 17.35 7.84 6.46
N LEU A 62 17.54 9.16 6.44
CA LEU A 62 16.44 10.13 6.45
C LEU A 62 15.68 10.15 5.11
N ILE A 63 16.40 10.01 3.99
CA ILE A 63 15.77 9.93 2.66
C ILE A 63 14.95 8.64 2.54
N LYS A 64 15.48 7.51 3.02
CA LYS A 64 14.73 6.26 3.07
C LYS A 64 13.44 6.41 3.87
N MET A 65 13.51 7.02 5.06
CA MET A 65 12.32 7.31 5.86
C MET A 65 11.32 8.24 5.15
N GLN A 66 11.80 9.24 4.39
CA GLN A 66 10.93 10.09 3.59
C GLN A 66 10.19 9.28 2.51
N VAL A 67 10.91 8.46 1.77
CA VAL A 67 10.36 7.62 0.69
C VAL A 67 9.36 6.60 1.24
N GLU A 68 9.65 5.97 2.37
CA GLU A 68 8.71 5.04 3.02
C GLU A 68 7.41 5.72 3.43
N ASN A 69 7.47 6.98 3.91
CA ASN A 69 6.29 7.77 4.22
C ASN A 69 5.49 8.16 2.96
N SER A 70 6.17 8.54 1.87
CA SER A 70 5.48 8.91 0.62
C SER A 70 4.81 7.69 -0.02
N ILE A 71 5.47 6.53 -0.02
CA ILE A 71 4.89 5.25 -0.46
C ILE A 71 3.66 4.91 0.36
N SER A 72 3.75 4.99 1.70
CA SER A 72 2.62 4.68 2.58
C SER A 72 1.41 5.59 2.31
N ARG A 73 1.63 6.90 2.16
CA ARG A 73 0.57 7.86 1.84
C ARG A 73 -0.05 7.59 0.47
N TYR A 74 0.77 7.33 -0.53
CA TYR A 74 0.32 7.02 -1.88
C TYR A 74 -0.57 5.76 -1.89
N LYS A 75 -0.12 4.69 -1.23
CA LYS A 75 -0.89 3.45 -1.08
C LYS A 75 -2.21 3.66 -0.33
N TYR A 76 -2.20 4.44 0.73
CA TYR A 76 -3.43 4.79 1.46
C TYR A 76 -4.44 5.55 0.57
N ASN A 77 -3.96 6.47 -0.27
CA ASN A 77 -4.81 7.18 -1.22
C ASN A 77 -5.40 6.23 -2.27
N LEU A 78 -4.59 5.33 -2.83
CA LEU A 78 -5.08 4.28 -3.75
C LEU A 78 -6.16 3.42 -3.09
N LYS A 79 -5.92 2.94 -1.86
CA LYS A 79 -6.89 2.16 -1.07
C LYS A 79 -8.19 2.94 -0.90
N THR A 80 -8.09 4.21 -0.52
CA THR A 80 -9.23 5.11 -0.34
C THR A 80 -10.03 5.31 -1.63
N ASP A 81 -9.35 5.47 -2.76
CA ASP A 81 -9.99 5.67 -4.05
C ASP A 81 -10.72 4.41 -4.52
N LEU A 82 -10.13 3.22 -4.34
CA LEU A 82 -10.79 1.95 -4.64
C LEU A 82 -12.06 1.75 -3.79
N VAL A 83 -11.99 2.02 -2.48
CA VAL A 83 -13.16 1.95 -1.59
C VAL A 83 -14.26 2.91 -2.03
N LYS A 84 -13.90 4.12 -2.49
CA LYS A 84 -14.88 5.07 -3.03
C LYS A 84 -15.56 4.53 -4.29
N GLU A 85 -14.82 3.98 -5.25
CA GLU A 85 -15.42 3.42 -6.46
C GLU A 85 -16.32 2.22 -6.14
N LEU A 86 -15.89 1.34 -5.22
CA LEU A 86 -16.71 0.20 -4.75
C LEU A 86 -18.00 0.64 -4.07
N ASN A 87 -17.96 1.71 -3.27
CA ASN A 87 -19.16 2.29 -2.68
C ASN A 87 -20.12 2.85 -3.73
N LYS A 88 -19.63 3.48 -4.81
CA LYS A 88 -20.48 3.99 -5.90
C LYS A 88 -21.26 2.89 -6.62
N VAL A 89 -20.66 1.71 -6.76
CA VAL A 89 -21.30 0.54 -7.39
C VAL A 89 -22.05 -0.35 -6.40
N ASN A 90 -22.21 0.10 -5.14
CA ASN A 90 -22.87 -0.63 -4.05
C ASN A 90 -22.31 -2.05 -3.82
N ALA A 91 -20.99 -2.24 -3.97
CA ALA A 91 -20.34 -3.55 -3.78
C ALA A 91 -20.41 -4.10 -2.34
N PHE A 92 -20.74 -3.25 -1.36
CA PHE A 92 -20.79 -3.58 0.07
C PHE A 92 -22.22 -3.59 0.64
N TRP A 93 -23.21 -4.01 -0.15
CA TRP A 93 -24.65 -3.96 0.21
C TRP A 93 -25.00 -4.50 1.62
N SER A 94 -24.22 -5.43 2.17
CA SER A 94 -24.42 -6.02 3.50
C SER A 94 -23.67 -5.32 4.65
N TYR A 95 -22.81 -4.34 4.37
CA TYR A 95 -21.94 -3.68 5.36
C TYR A 95 -22.29 -2.20 5.51
N ALA A 96 -22.41 -1.74 6.75
CA ALA A 96 -22.53 -0.32 7.04
C ALA A 96 -21.13 0.34 7.13
N ASN A 97 -20.95 1.48 6.46
CA ASN A 97 -19.81 2.39 6.62
C ASN A 97 -18.43 1.78 6.29
N VAL A 98 -18.28 1.13 5.14
CA VAL A 98 -16.98 0.62 4.68
C VAL A 98 -16.03 1.76 4.30
N SER A 99 -14.82 1.73 4.84
CA SER A 99 -13.74 2.72 4.67
C SER A 99 -12.39 2.04 4.45
N ALA A 100 -11.38 2.82 4.03
CA ALA A 100 -10.02 2.30 3.87
C ALA A 100 -9.40 1.77 5.17
N ASP A 101 -9.89 2.24 6.32
CA ASP A 101 -9.38 1.90 7.65
C ASP A 101 -9.97 0.59 8.19
N ASN A 102 -11.17 0.20 7.75
CA ASN A 102 -11.88 -0.97 8.31
C ASN A 102 -12.00 -2.16 7.35
N ILE A 103 -11.79 -1.96 6.05
CA ILE A 103 -11.84 -3.05 5.06
C ILE A 103 -10.55 -3.89 5.11
N SER A 104 -10.74 -5.21 5.11
CA SER A 104 -9.63 -6.17 4.94
C SER A 104 -9.02 -6.05 3.54
N ASP A 105 -7.73 -6.38 3.42
CA ASP A 105 -7.05 -6.33 2.13
C ASP A 105 -7.61 -7.41 1.17
N GLU A 106 -7.95 -8.58 1.70
CA GLU A 106 -8.57 -9.67 0.94
C GLU A 106 -9.93 -9.26 0.35
N GLU A 107 -10.79 -8.64 1.16
CA GLU A 107 -12.11 -8.19 0.71
C GLU A 107 -11.99 -7.07 -0.32
N LEU A 108 -11.08 -6.11 -0.12
CA LEU A 108 -10.83 -5.06 -1.10
C LEU A 108 -10.38 -5.65 -2.44
N ILE A 109 -9.43 -6.60 -2.42
CA ILE A 109 -8.95 -7.29 -3.62
C ILE A 109 -10.10 -8.00 -4.33
N GLU A 110 -10.86 -8.82 -3.61
CA GLU A 110 -11.97 -9.59 -4.18
C GLU A 110 -13.02 -8.68 -4.81
N LYS A 111 -13.50 -7.68 -4.06
CA LYS A 111 -14.53 -6.75 -4.56
C LYS A 111 -14.02 -5.93 -5.75
N THR A 112 -12.77 -5.48 -5.72
CA THR A 112 -12.17 -4.75 -6.86
C THR A 112 -12.14 -5.60 -8.12
N LEU A 113 -11.75 -6.88 -8.01
CA LEU A 113 -11.69 -7.80 -9.16
C LEU A 113 -13.08 -8.15 -9.71
N ILE A 114 -14.12 -8.15 -8.87
CA ILE A 114 -15.49 -8.50 -9.27
C ILE A 114 -16.25 -7.31 -9.87
N TYR A 115 -16.13 -6.12 -9.26
CA TYR A 115 -17.06 -5.02 -9.52
C TYR A 115 -16.46 -3.82 -10.26
N LEU A 116 -15.12 -3.69 -10.33
CA LEU A 116 -14.48 -2.53 -10.95
C LEU A 116 -13.81 -2.85 -12.29
N ASP A 117 -13.41 -1.80 -13.00
CA ASP A 117 -12.83 -1.89 -14.34
C ASP A 117 -11.31 -2.16 -14.33
N MET A 118 -10.72 -2.30 -15.53
CA MET A 118 -9.28 -2.58 -15.67
C MET A 118 -8.38 -1.46 -15.13
N LYS A 119 -8.84 -0.20 -15.14
CA LYS A 119 -8.08 0.94 -14.63
C LYS A 119 -7.99 0.85 -13.10
N ASP A 120 -9.07 0.48 -12.44
CA ASP A 120 -9.09 0.28 -10.99
C ASP A 120 -8.34 -0.99 -10.59
N ILE A 121 -8.46 -2.09 -11.34
CA ILE A 121 -7.66 -3.29 -11.11
C ILE A 121 -6.15 -2.97 -11.23
N SER A 122 -5.74 -2.06 -12.12
CA SER A 122 -4.33 -1.65 -12.22
C SER A 122 -3.81 -1.02 -10.92
N LYS A 123 -4.63 -0.20 -10.26
CA LYS A 123 -4.30 0.37 -8.94
C LYS A 123 -4.14 -0.72 -7.87
N LEU A 124 -4.87 -1.83 -7.99
CA LEU A 124 -4.72 -2.97 -7.08
C LEU A 124 -3.30 -3.57 -7.16
N PHE A 125 -2.75 -3.69 -8.37
CA PHE A 125 -1.38 -4.17 -8.61
C PHE A 125 -0.28 -3.17 -8.21
N GLU A 126 -0.62 -1.89 -8.05
CA GLU A 126 0.27 -0.89 -7.43
C GLU A 126 0.24 -0.97 -5.90
N LEU A 127 -0.92 -1.30 -5.34
CA LEU A 127 -1.15 -1.38 -3.90
C LEU A 127 -0.53 -2.66 -3.30
N TYR A 128 -0.75 -3.81 -3.93
CA TYR A 128 -0.37 -5.13 -3.42
C TYR A 128 0.62 -5.86 -4.32
N LYS A 129 1.38 -6.79 -3.72
CA LYS A 129 2.23 -7.69 -4.48
C LYS A 129 1.37 -8.60 -5.36
N ARG A 130 1.79 -8.83 -6.60
CA ARG A 130 1.10 -9.69 -7.57
C ARG A 130 0.77 -11.08 -7.02
N ASP A 131 1.69 -11.69 -6.28
CA ASP A 131 1.47 -13.02 -5.68
C ASP A 131 0.40 -13.03 -4.59
N TYR A 132 0.26 -11.92 -3.84
CA TYR A 132 -0.78 -11.80 -2.84
C TYR A 132 -2.15 -11.64 -3.48
N ILE A 133 -2.28 -10.81 -4.52
CA ILE A 133 -3.52 -10.70 -5.30
C ILE A 133 -3.89 -12.06 -5.91
N ARG A 134 -2.92 -12.78 -6.49
CA ARG A 134 -3.12 -14.13 -7.04
C ARG A 134 -3.60 -15.12 -5.98
N MET A 135 -3.05 -15.05 -4.76
CA MET A 135 -3.47 -15.90 -3.65
C MET A 135 -4.94 -15.64 -3.29
N VAL A 136 -5.32 -14.37 -3.08
CA VAL A 136 -6.70 -13.99 -2.73
C VAL A 136 -7.69 -14.39 -3.83
N TRP A 137 -7.37 -14.07 -5.09
CA TRP A 137 -8.17 -14.49 -6.24
C TRP A 137 -8.41 -16.01 -6.25
N ARG A 138 -7.34 -16.79 -6.06
CA ARG A 138 -7.43 -18.26 -6.04
C ARG A 138 -8.26 -18.77 -4.87
N GLU A 139 -8.12 -18.20 -3.68
CA GLU A 139 -8.75 -18.73 -2.47
C GLU A 139 -10.21 -18.30 -2.30
N ASN A 140 -10.57 -17.12 -2.81
CA ASN A 140 -11.89 -16.52 -2.61
C ASN A 140 -12.76 -16.54 -3.87
N MET A 141 -12.19 -16.39 -5.08
CA MET A 141 -12.97 -16.27 -6.32
C MET A 141 -13.03 -17.55 -7.14
N VAL A 142 -11.91 -18.29 -7.26
CA VAL A 142 -11.87 -19.54 -8.04
C VAL A 142 -12.76 -20.63 -7.44
N ILE A 143 -12.98 -20.60 -6.12
CA ILE A 143 -13.84 -21.58 -5.44
C ILE A 143 -15.35 -21.34 -5.67
N GLN A 144 -15.74 -20.20 -6.26
CA GLN A 144 -17.15 -19.88 -6.51
C GLN A 144 -17.70 -20.57 -7.78
N GLY A 145 -16.93 -21.46 -8.40
CA GLY A 145 -17.34 -22.31 -9.52
C GLY A 145 -17.90 -21.53 -10.70
N ASP A 146 -19.03 -22.02 -11.22
CA ASP A 146 -19.67 -21.51 -12.43
C ASP A 146 -20.07 -20.03 -12.35
N TYR A 147 -20.38 -19.51 -11.15
CA TYR A 147 -20.84 -18.13 -10.97
C TYR A 147 -19.83 -17.08 -11.45
N LEU A 148 -18.54 -17.31 -11.19
CA LEU A 148 -17.46 -16.39 -11.58
C LEU A 148 -16.58 -16.97 -12.70
N PHE A 149 -16.98 -18.05 -13.37
CA PHE A 149 -16.08 -18.80 -14.25
C PHE A 149 -15.47 -17.93 -15.37
N ASN A 150 -16.31 -17.22 -16.14
CA ASN A 150 -15.83 -16.37 -17.24
C ASN A 150 -14.94 -15.23 -16.76
N LEU A 151 -15.28 -14.61 -15.62
CA LEU A 151 -14.45 -13.59 -14.99
C LEU A 151 -13.10 -14.16 -14.57
N ASN A 152 -13.09 -15.33 -13.94
CA ASN A 152 -11.88 -16.02 -13.53
C ASN A 152 -11.00 -16.40 -14.74
N VAL A 153 -11.60 -16.80 -15.86
CA VAL A 153 -10.87 -17.04 -17.12
C VAL A 153 -10.19 -15.75 -17.59
N MET A 154 -10.93 -14.64 -17.65
CA MET A 154 -10.37 -13.33 -18.01
C MET A 154 -9.20 -12.93 -17.10
N ILE A 155 -9.38 -13.07 -15.78
CA ILE A 155 -8.35 -12.71 -14.80
C ILE A 155 -7.11 -13.60 -14.94
N ALA A 156 -7.31 -14.91 -15.10
CA ALA A 156 -6.24 -15.88 -15.32
C ALA A 156 -5.38 -15.51 -16.55
N MET A 157 -6.03 -15.16 -17.65
CA MET A 157 -5.35 -14.77 -18.89
C MET A 157 -4.64 -13.42 -18.76
N PHE A 158 -5.38 -12.35 -18.44
CA PHE A 158 -4.85 -10.99 -18.54
C PHE A 158 -3.93 -10.58 -17.39
N TYR A 159 -4.19 -11.07 -16.18
CA TYR A 159 -3.44 -10.63 -15.00
C TYR A 159 -2.44 -11.67 -14.49
N PHE A 160 -2.61 -12.94 -14.84
CA PHE A 160 -1.73 -14.01 -14.35
C PHE A 160 -1.02 -14.82 -15.42
N ASP A 161 -1.20 -14.48 -16.71
CA ASP A 161 -0.52 -15.09 -17.86
C ASP A 161 -0.67 -16.62 -17.90
N ILE A 162 -1.87 -17.10 -17.56
CA ILE A 162 -2.20 -18.53 -17.56
C ILE A 162 -2.67 -18.93 -18.95
N LYS A 163 -1.85 -19.73 -19.64
CA LYS A 163 -2.08 -20.16 -21.04
C LYS A 163 -3.35 -20.99 -21.24
N GLU A 164 -3.66 -21.86 -20.29
CA GLU A 164 -4.83 -22.76 -20.33
C GLU A 164 -5.72 -22.49 -19.12
N PRO A 165 -6.43 -21.34 -19.11
CA PRO A 165 -7.12 -20.83 -17.92
C PRO A 165 -8.23 -21.78 -17.44
N GLU A 166 -9.03 -22.35 -18.34
CA GLU A 166 -10.14 -23.23 -17.98
C GLU A 166 -9.66 -24.50 -17.27
N GLN A 167 -8.63 -25.17 -17.80
CA GLN A 167 -8.07 -26.37 -17.20
C GLN A 167 -7.42 -26.05 -15.85
N TYR A 168 -6.67 -24.95 -15.79
CA TYR A 168 -6.08 -24.47 -14.54
C TYR A 168 -7.15 -24.25 -13.46
N LEU A 169 -8.24 -23.56 -13.80
CA LEU A 169 -9.33 -23.22 -12.87
C LEU A 169 -10.02 -24.47 -12.34
N ARG A 170 -10.46 -25.39 -13.21
CA ARG A 170 -11.12 -26.64 -12.80
C ARG A 170 -10.24 -27.49 -11.89
N SER A 171 -8.95 -27.61 -12.23
CA SER A 171 -8.00 -28.37 -11.41
C SER A 171 -7.75 -27.71 -10.04
N THR A 172 -7.75 -26.39 -9.99
CA THR A 172 -7.49 -25.60 -8.78
C THR A 172 -8.70 -25.62 -7.85
N GLU A 173 -9.90 -25.43 -8.40
CA GLU A 173 -11.17 -25.54 -7.69
C GLU A 173 -11.30 -26.91 -6.99
N HIS A 174 -11.11 -28.01 -7.74
CA HIS A 174 -11.13 -29.37 -7.17
C HIS A 174 -10.14 -29.54 -6.01
N LYS A 175 -8.91 -29.02 -6.14
CA LYS A 175 -7.90 -29.09 -5.05
C LYS A 175 -8.33 -28.30 -3.83
N LEU A 176 -8.90 -27.11 -4.01
CA LEU A 176 -9.32 -26.24 -2.92
C LEU A 176 -10.53 -26.80 -2.17
N ILE A 177 -11.54 -27.30 -2.88
CA ILE A 177 -12.70 -27.96 -2.30
C ILE A 177 -12.25 -29.15 -1.44
N ASN A 178 -11.42 -30.03 -2.00
CA ASN A 178 -10.90 -31.20 -1.27
C ASN A 178 -10.09 -30.79 -0.03
N LYS A 179 -9.31 -29.71 -0.09
CA LYS A 179 -8.55 -29.20 1.06
C LYS A 179 -9.47 -28.65 2.16
N LYS A 180 -10.56 -27.96 1.81
CA LYS A 180 -11.54 -27.45 2.79
C LYS A 180 -12.31 -28.59 3.43
N LEU A 181 -12.75 -29.58 2.65
CA LEU A 181 -13.46 -30.77 3.15
C LEU A 181 -12.63 -31.60 4.14
N ARG A 182 -11.31 -31.66 3.97
CA ARG A 182 -10.40 -32.38 4.89
C ARG A 182 -10.11 -31.65 6.20
N LYS A 183 -10.46 -30.36 6.30
CA LYS A 183 -10.21 -29.51 7.47
C LYS A 183 -11.47 -29.22 8.29
N ALA A 184 -12.64 -29.59 7.77
CA ALA A 184 -13.92 -29.54 8.46
C ALA A 184 -14.15 -30.85 9.23
#